data_AF-A0AAN6IJC7-F1
#
_entry.id   AF-A0AAN6IJC7-F1
#
_cell.length_a   1.000
_cell.length_b   1.000
_cell.length_c   1.000
_cell.angle_alpha   90.00
_cell.angle_beta   90.00
_cell.angle_gamma   90.00
#
_symmetry.space_group_name_H-M   'P 1'
#
loop_
_entity.id
_entity.type
_entity.pdbx_description
1 polymer ?
#
loop_
_entity_poly.entity_id
_entity_poly.type
_entity_poly.pdbx_seq_one_letter_code
_entity_poly.pdbx_strand_id
1 'polypeptide(L)'
;MLARPAVAARTAVFVQTRNMATLKEIQTRLKSITNISKITASMKMIASTKTTRAQRAMKVARAYGKVSNDFVKQAEVEKAAEAKELLITVSSDKGLCGGIHSSLARQSRKYLAQNPDAPVVVLGDKAKVQLQRAYPNNIKYSFSQLGSTIPTFDETSAITST
;
A
#
# COMPACT_ATOMS: atom_id res chain seq x y z
N MET A 1 -53.12 -5.89 66.25
CA MET A 1 -52.52 -5.02 65.21
C MET A 1 -51.36 -5.77 64.57
N LEU A 2 -51.61 -6.35 63.38
CA LEU A 2 -50.68 -6.76 62.31
C LEU A 2 -49.47 -7.67 62.64
N ALA A 3 -49.67 -8.99 62.56
CA ALA A 3 -48.57 -9.96 62.37
C ALA A 3 -48.27 -10.11 60.86
N ARG A 4 -47.03 -9.80 60.44
CA ARG A 4 -46.57 -9.83 59.04
C ARG A 4 -46.28 -11.28 58.60
N PRO A 5 -46.61 -11.69 57.36
CA PRO A 5 -46.17 -12.98 56.85
C PRO A 5 -44.69 -12.90 56.48
N ALA A 6 -43.92 -13.91 56.90
CA ALA A 6 -42.50 -14.05 56.56
C ALA A 6 -42.37 -14.44 55.08
N VAL A 7 -41.80 -13.54 54.27
CA VAL A 7 -41.48 -13.81 52.86
C VAL A 7 -40.26 -14.72 52.83
N ALA A 8 -40.43 -15.96 52.37
CA ALA A 8 -39.32 -16.88 52.13
C ALA A 8 -38.38 -16.27 51.09
N ALA A 9 -37.16 -15.96 51.50
CA ALA A 9 -36.12 -15.46 50.62
C ALA A 9 -35.78 -16.57 49.61
N ARG A 10 -36.23 -16.42 48.36
CA ARG A 10 -35.75 -17.21 47.23
C ARG A 10 -34.26 -16.90 47.08
N THR A 11 -33.41 -17.83 47.51
CA THR A 11 -32.00 -17.82 47.16
C THR A 11 -31.91 -17.94 45.64
N ALA A 12 -31.66 -16.80 44.98
CA ALA A 12 -31.32 -16.79 43.57
C ALA A 12 -30.03 -17.60 43.41
N VAL A 13 -30.15 -18.83 42.89
CA VAL A 13 -29.00 -19.58 42.44
C VAL A 13 -28.44 -18.79 41.26
N PHE A 14 -27.44 -17.96 41.54
CA PHE A 14 -26.66 -17.30 40.52
C PHE A 14 -25.86 -18.42 39.82
N VAL A 15 -26.45 -18.99 38.77
CA VAL A 15 -25.70 -19.82 37.83
C VAL A 15 -24.65 -18.90 37.26
N GLN A 16 -23.41 -19.02 37.74
CA GLN A 16 -22.27 -18.41 37.09
C GLN A 16 -22.20 -18.99 35.67
N THR A 17 -22.80 -18.30 34.71
CA THR A 17 -22.44 -18.43 33.30
C THR A 17 -21.02 -17.91 33.19
N ARG A 18 -20.05 -18.80 33.48
CA ARG A 18 -18.67 -18.57 33.06
C ARG A 18 -18.75 -18.25 31.58
N ASN A 19 -18.39 -17.02 31.22
CA ASN A 19 -18.11 -16.58 29.85
C ASN A 19 -16.91 -17.36 29.32
N MET A 20 -17.06 -18.68 29.19
CA MET A 20 -16.19 -19.54 28.42
C MET A 20 -16.44 -19.10 26.98
N ALA A 21 -15.43 -18.50 26.33
CA ALA A 21 -15.38 -18.49 24.88
C ALA A 21 -15.77 -19.90 24.41
N THR A 22 -16.91 -20.01 23.72
CA THR A 22 -17.50 -21.33 23.47
C THR A 22 -16.54 -22.15 22.61
N LEU A 23 -16.50 -23.48 22.78
CA LEU A 23 -15.71 -24.39 21.93
C LEU A 23 -15.98 -24.12 20.44
N LYS A 24 -17.22 -23.71 20.12
CA LYS A 24 -17.68 -23.26 18.81
C LYS A 24 -16.99 -21.99 18.30
N GLU A 25 -16.75 -20.98 19.15
CA GLU A 25 -16.01 -19.77 18.77
C GLU A 25 -14.55 -20.08 18.44
N ILE A 26 -13.90 -20.91 19.26
CA ILE A 26 -12.51 -21.34 19.03
C ILE A 26 -12.42 -22.11 17.72
N GLN A 27 -13.33 -23.06 17.49
CA GLN A 27 -13.40 -23.81 16.24
C GLN A 27 -13.60 -22.89 15.02
N THR A 28 -14.43 -21.85 15.15
CA THR A 28 -14.67 -20.86 14.08
C THR A 28 -13.41 -20.03 13.79
N ARG A 29 -12.69 -19.59 14.83
CA ARG A 29 -11.42 -18.85 14.68
C ARG A 29 -10.35 -19.72 14.01
N LEU A 30 -10.21 -20.98 14.43
CA LEU A 30 -9.27 -21.92 13.82
C LEU A 30 -9.55 -22.09 12.33
N LYS A 31 -10.82 -22.30 11.95
CA LYS A 31 -11.22 -22.40 10.54
C LYS A 31 -10.85 -21.14 9.74
N SER A 32 -11.07 -19.94 10.31
CA SER A 32 -10.69 -18.67 9.67
C SER A 32 -9.17 -18.55 9.48
N ILE A 33 -8.38 -18.85 10.52
CA ILE A 33 -6.92 -18.78 10.47
C ILE A 33 -6.36 -19.79 9.45
N THR A 34 -6.88 -21.01 9.42
CA THR A 34 -6.49 -22.02 8.42
C THR A 34 -6.80 -21.53 6.99
N ASN A 35 -7.94 -20.88 6.77
CA ASN A 35 -8.29 -20.32 5.47
C ASN A 35 -7.37 -19.16 5.07
N ILE A 36 -7.09 -18.23 5.98
CA ILE A 36 -6.14 -17.12 5.75
C ILE A 36 -4.74 -17.68 5.44
N SER A 37 -4.30 -18.71 6.16
CA SER A 37 -3.01 -19.39 5.93
C SER A 37 -2.92 -19.98 4.52
N LYS A 38 -3.97 -20.69 4.06
CA LYS A 38 -4.04 -21.23 2.69
C LYS A 38 -3.97 -20.13 1.63
N ILE A 39 -4.77 -19.07 1.78
CA ILE A 39 -4.77 -17.93 0.85
C ILE A 39 -3.38 -17.28 0.81
N THR A 40 -2.76 -17.07 1.97
CA THR A 40 -1.43 -16.47 2.06
C THR A 40 -0.35 -17.35 1.42
N ALA A 41 -0.44 -18.67 1.59
CA ALA A 41 0.47 -19.61 0.93
C ALA A 41 0.35 -19.57 -0.60
N SER A 42 -0.88 -19.54 -1.12
CA SER A 42 -1.13 -19.37 -2.55
C SER A 42 -0.63 -18.01 -3.06
N MET A 43 -0.91 -16.93 -2.32
CA MET A 43 -0.44 -15.58 -2.66
C MET A 43 1.10 -15.49 -2.67
N LYS A 44 1.79 -16.16 -1.74
CA LYS A 44 3.26 -16.24 -1.72
C LYS A 44 3.80 -16.86 -3.02
N MET A 45 3.19 -17.96 -3.48
CA MET A 45 3.58 -18.61 -4.73
C MET A 45 3.33 -17.70 -5.94
N ILE A 46 2.15 -17.08 -6.03
CA ILE A 46 1.80 -16.15 -7.12
C ILE A 46 2.74 -14.95 -7.13
N ALA A 47 3.03 -14.36 -5.97
CA ALA A 47 3.93 -13.23 -5.84
C ALA A 47 5.36 -13.60 -6.27
N SER A 48 5.83 -14.79 -5.90
CA SER A 48 7.14 -15.31 -6.35
C SER A 48 7.21 -15.40 -7.87
N THR A 49 6.23 -16.03 -8.52
CA THR A 49 6.19 -16.15 -9.99
C THR A 49 6.11 -14.78 -10.68
N LYS A 50 5.28 -13.86 -10.17
CA LYS A 50 5.18 -12.49 -10.70
C LYS A 50 6.47 -11.71 -10.54
N THR A 51 7.15 -11.85 -9.41
CA THR A 51 8.45 -11.19 -9.15
C THR A 51 9.50 -11.69 -10.12
N THR A 52 9.60 -13.01 -10.31
CA THR A 52 10.53 -13.59 -11.29
C THR A 52 10.25 -13.09 -12.71
N ARG A 53 8.97 -12.99 -13.10
CA ARG A 53 8.58 -12.44 -14.41
C ARG A 53 8.98 -10.97 -14.55
N ALA A 54 8.71 -10.15 -13.53
CA ALA A 54 9.06 -8.74 -13.51
C ALA A 54 10.59 -8.52 -13.53
N GLN A 55 11.35 -9.35 -12.81
CA GLN A 55 12.82 -9.31 -12.84
C GLN A 55 13.39 -9.59 -14.23
N ARG A 56 12.81 -10.53 -14.98
CA ARG A 56 13.23 -10.81 -16.37
C ARG A 56 12.99 -9.60 -17.28
N ALA A 57 11.81 -8.99 -17.21
CA ALA A 57 11.51 -7.77 -17.97
C ALA A 57 12.41 -6.59 -17.56
N MET A 58 12.67 -6.43 -16.27
CA MET A 58 13.56 -5.39 -15.73
C MET A 58 14.99 -5.50 -16.25
N LYS A 59 15.52 -6.71 -16.45
CA LYS A 59 16.87 -6.88 -17.02
C LYS A 59 16.99 -6.26 -18.41
N VAL A 60 15.99 -6.48 -19.27
CA VAL A 60 15.93 -5.91 -20.61
C VAL A 60 15.78 -4.39 -20.55
N ALA A 61 14.84 -3.89 -19.74
CA ALA A 61 14.60 -2.46 -19.58
C ALA A 61 15.83 -1.71 -19.04
N ARG A 62 16.59 -2.30 -18.11
CA ARG A 62 17.82 -1.72 -17.57
C ARG A 62 18.92 -1.58 -18.62
N ALA A 63 19.06 -2.55 -19.52
CA ALA A 63 20.05 -2.47 -20.59
C ALA A 63 19.75 -1.28 -21.51
N TYR A 64 18.49 -1.11 -21.90
CA TYR A 64 18.04 0.03 -22.69
C TYR A 64 18.26 1.36 -21.95
N GLY A 65 17.80 1.47 -20.70
CA GLY A 65 17.93 2.68 -19.91
C GLY A 65 19.38 3.08 -19.60
N LYS A 66 20.32 2.13 -19.53
CA LYS A 66 21.75 2.44 -19.36
C LYS A 66 22.28 3.19 -20.58
N VAL A 67 22.02 2.68 -21.78
CA VAL A 67 22.45 3.31 -23.03
C VAL A 67 21.88 4.73 -23.15
N SER A 68 20.58 4.90 -22.91
CA SER A 68 19.95 6.23 -22.94
C SER A 68 20.57 7.21 -21.93
N ASN A 69 20.83 6.76 -20.70
CA ASN A 69 21.47 7.60 -19.69
C ASN A 69 22.91 7.96 -20.04
N ASP A 70 23.65 7.04 -20.67
CA ASP A 70 25.04 7.30 -21.09
C ASP A 70 25.08 8.34 -22.22
N PHE A 71 24.13 8.29 -23.17
CA PHE A 71 23.96 9.33 -24.19
C PHE A 71 23.61 10.69 -23.59
N VAL A 72 22.65 10.76 -22.65
CA VAL A 72 22.28 12.03 -21.99
C VAL A 72 23.45 12.64 -21.23
N LYS A 73 24.29 11.82 -20.59
CA LYS A 73 25.50 12.29 -19.91
C LYS A 73 26.54 12.84 -20.86
N GLN A 74 26.75 12.16 -22.00
CA GLN A 74 27.71 12.61 -23.03
C GLN A 74 27.24 13.88 -23.75
N ALA A 75 25.93 14.09 -23.83
CA ALA A 75 25.34 15.27 -24.44
C ALA A 75 25.46 16.55 -23.58
N GLU A 76 26.07 16.46 -22.38
CA GLU A 76 26.29 17.59 -21.44
C GLU A 76 25.09 18.53 -21.33
N VAL A 77 23.87 17.97 -21.24
CA VAL A 77 22.65 18.76 -21.18
C VAL A 77 22.74 19.67 -19.93
N GLU A 78 22.98 20.96 -20.15
CA GLU A 78 23.08 21.94 -19.09
C GLU A 78 21.77 21.94 -18.29
N LYS A 79 21.89 21.75 -16.96
CA LYS A 79 20.75 21.92 -16.08
C LYS A 79 20.41 23.40 -16.06
N ALA A 80 19.24 23.76 -16.59
CA ALA A 80 18.73 25.12 -16.50
C ALA A 80 18.75 25.60 -15.04
N ALA A 81 19.36 26.76 -14.79
CA ALA A 81 19.62 27.29 -13.45
C ALA A 81 18.35 27.55 -12.61
N GLU A 82 17.18 27.64 -13.25
CA GLU A 82 15.86 27.82 -12.62
C GLU A 82 14.89 26.68 -12.97
N ALA A 83 15.36 25.43 -12.91
CA ALA A 83 14.49 24.29 -13.12
C ALA A 83 13.48 24.14 -11.98
N LYS A 84 12.18 24.33 -12.28
CA LYS A 84 11.10 23.95 -11.37
C LYS A 84 11.18 22.45 -11.11
N GLU A 85 11.43 22.06 -9.85
CA GLU A 85 11.52 20.66 -9.48
C GLU A 85 10.13 20.00 -9.46
N LEU A 86 10.01 18.82 -10.07
CA LEU A 86 8.79 18.01 -10.08
C LEU A 86 9.07 16.69 -9.35
N LEU A 87 8.29 16.40 -8.31
CA LEU A 87 8.40 15.12 -7.62
C LEU A 87 7.51 14.07 -8.29
N ILE A 88 8.13 13.05 -8.89
CA ILE A 88 7.41 11.88 -9.41
C ILE A 88 7.51 10.75 -8.37
N THR A 89 6.38 10.42 -7.73
CA THR A 89 6.32 9.31 -6.77
C THR A 89 5.72 8.09 -7.41
N VAL A 90 6.49 6.99 -7.49
CA VAL A 90 6.07 5.75 -8.15
C VAL A 90 5.74 4.67 -7.12
N SER A 91 4.49 4.21 -7.12
CA SER A 91 3.96 3.19 -6.21
C SER A 91 3.10 2.16 -6.96
N SER A 92 2.38 1.32 -6.22
CA SER A 92 1.44 0.35 -6.79
C SER A 92 0.03 0.56 -6.24
N ASP A 93 -0.98 0.04 -6.93
CA ASP A 93 -2.38 0.15 -6.50
C ASP A 93 -2.76 -0.92 -5.47
N LYS A 94 -2.06 -2.05 -5.48
CA LYS A 94 -2.36 -3.20 -4.62
C LYS A 94 -1.67 -3.08 -3.26
N GLY A 95 -2.39 -3.50 -2.22
CA GLY A 95 -1.88 -3.58 -0.85
C GLY A 95 -1.16 -4.90 -0.54
N LEU A 96 -0.97 -5.19 0.75
CA LEU A 96 -0.34 -6.42 1.26
C LEU A 96 1.12 -6.64 0.81
N CYS A 97 1.83 -5.56 0.48
CA CYS A 97 3.23 -5.57 0.04
C CYS A 97 4.23 -5.19 1.16
N GLY A 98 3.80 -5.26 2.43
CA GLY A 98 4.61 -4.84 3.57
C GLY A 98 4.81 -3.32 3.65
N GLY A 99 6.04 -2.90 3.97
CA GLY A 99 6.36 -1.49 4.28
C GLY A 99 6.74 -0.59 3.10
N ILE A 100 6.71 -1.10 1.86
CA ILE A 100 7.21 -0.39 0.67
C ILE A 100 6.51 0.96 0.46
N HIS A 101 5.17 0.98 0.51
CA HIS A 101 4.41 2.21 0.30
C HIS A 101 4.60 3.23 1.43
N SER A 102 4.76 2.74 2.66
CA SER A 102 4.97 3.59 3.83
C SER A 102 6.36 4.21 3.83
N SER A 103 7.40 3.47 3.45
CA SER A 103 8.76 4.01 3.34
C SER A 103 8.86 5.02 2.19
N LEU A 104 8.25 4.71 1.04
CA LEU A 104 8.17 5.62 -0.10
C LEU A 104 7.50 6.94 0.29
N ALA A 105 6.31 6.88 0.88
CA ALA A 105 5.59 8.07 1.30
C ALA A 105 6.33 8.87 2.38
N ARG A 106 7.03 8.21 3.30
CA ARG A 106 7.89 8.90 4.28
C ARG A 106 9.00 9.69 3.58
N GLN A 107 9.64 9.12 2.58
CA GLN A 107 10.68 9.80 1.81
C GLN A 107 10.11 10.96 0.98
N SER A 108 8.99 10.75 0.28
CA SER A 108 8.32 11.80 -0.47
C SER A 108 7.90 12.97 0.43
N ARG A 109 7.39 12.71 1.64
CA ARG A 109 7.05 13.76 2.62
C ARG A 109 8.28 14.51 3.12
N LYS A 110 9.41 13.82 3.32
CA LYS A 110 10.67 14.46 3.73
C LYS A 110 11.16 15.45 2.67
N TYR A 111 11.04 15.08 1.40
CA TYR A 111 11.38 15.96 0.28
C TYR A 111 10.41 17.15 0.19
N LEU A 112 9.10 16.91 0.28
CA LEU A 112 8.09 17.99 0.26
C LEU A 112 8.18 18.93 1.48
N ALA A 113 8.71 18.46 2.60
CA ALA A 113 8.96 19.33 3.76
C ALA A 113 10.10 20.33 3.48
N GLN A 114 11.04 19.99 2.59
CA GLN A 114 12.12 20.88 2.17
C GLN A 114 11.67 21.77 1.00
N ASN A 115 10.82 21.23 0.13
CA ASN A 115 10.32 21.90 -1.07
C ASN A 115 8.77 21.92 -1.07
N PRO A 116 8.15 22.79 -0.26
CA PRO A 116 6.71 22.79 -0.03
C PRO A 116 5.88 23.16 -1.26
N ASP A 117 6.46 23.89 -2.23
CA ASP A 117 5.76 24.31 -3.45
C ASP A 117 6.00 23.37 -4.64
N ALA A 118 6.76 22.30 -4.44
CA ALA A 118 7.06 21.36 -5.52
C ALA A 118 5.78 20.64 -5.99
N PRO A 119 5.43 20.71 -7.29
CA PRO A 119 4.37 19.90 -7.84
C PRO A 119 4.70 18.41 -7.74
N VAL A 120 3.66 17.59 -7.56
CA VAL A 120 3.78 16.14 -7.41
C VAL A 120 2.95 15.44 -8.49
N VAL A 121 3.58 14.48 -9.16
CA VAL A 121 2.90 13.49 -9.99
C VAL A 121 2.98 12.15 -9.28
N VAL A 122 1.83 11.49 -9.16
CA VAL A 122 1.74 10.21 -8.45
C VAL A 122 1.38 9.09 -9.41
N LEU A 123 2.22 8.06 -9.44
CA LEU A 123 1.91 6.79 -10.09
C LEU A 123 1.49 5.79 -9.01
N GLY A 124 0.27 5.28 -9.12
CA GLY A 124 -0.32 4.31 -8.21
C GLY A 124 -1.14 4.92 -7.06
N ASP A 125 -2.22 4.24 -6.72
CA ASP A 125 -3.21 4.73 -5.75
C ASP A 125 -2.69 4.77 -4.31
N LYS A 126 -1.75 3.89 -3.94
CA LYS A 126 -1.29 3.81 -2.55
C LYS A 126 -0.46 5.02 -2.14
N ALA A 127 0.43 5.52 -3.00
CA ALA A 127 1.11 6.79 -2.72
C ALA A 127 0.14 7.97 -2.77
N LYS A 128 -0.86 7.95 -3.66
CA LYS A 128 -1.85 9.03 -3.78
C LYS A 128 -2.59 9.23 -2.47
N VAL A 129 -3.16 8.16 -1.91
CA VAL A 129 -3.89 8.23 -0.63
C VAL A 129 -2.99 8.71 0.52
N GLN A 130 -1.71 8.35 0.51
CA GLN A 130 -0.77 8.76 1.54
C GLN A 130 -0.31 10.21 1.44
N LEU A 131 -0.12 10.72 0.22
CA LEU A 131 0.32 12.09 -0.04
C LEU A 131 -0.83 13.08 -0.04
N GLN A 132 -2.01 12.69 -0.53
CA GLN A 132 -3.21 13.53 -0.55
C GLN A 132 -3.64 14.00 0.85
N ARG A 133 -3.37 13.18 1.89
CA ARG A 133 -3.63 13.56 3.29
C ARG A 133 -2.69 14.64 3.82
N ALA A 134 -1.46 14.71 3.29
CA ALA A 134 -0.43 15.61 3.79
C ALA A 134 -0.28 16.87 2.93
N TYR A 135 -0.37 16.71 1.60
CA TYR A 135 -0.14 17.75 0.59
C TYR A 135 -1.18 17.65 -0.53
N PRO A 136 -2.46 17.99 -0.27
CA PRO A 136 -3.53 17.86 -1.26
C PRO A 136 -3.35 18.81 -2.46
N ASN A 137 -2.83 20.01 -2.23
CA ASN A 137 -2.74 21.06 -3.25
C ASN A 137 -1.56 20.88 -4.22
N ASN A 138 -0.60 20.03 -3.88
CA ASN A 138 0.62 19.83 -4.67
C ASN A 138 0.46 18.78 -5.76
N ILE A 139 -0.56 17.90 -5.66
CA ILE A 139 -0.75 16.79 -6.60
C ILE A 139 -1.40 17.33 -7.88
N LYS A 140 -0.64 17.37 -8.98
CA LYS A 140 -1.15 17.81 -10.30
C LYS A 140 -1.79 16.69 -11.08
N TYR A 141 -1.10 15.56 -11.19
CA TYR A 141 -1.55 14.40 -11.93
C TYR A 141 -1.43 13.12 -11.10
N SER A 142 -2.38 12.23 -11.27
CA SER A 142 -2.35 10.89 -10.68
C SER A 142 -2.74 9.85 -11.70
N PHE A 143 -1.90 8.83 -11.87
CA PHE A 143 -2.16 7.70 -12.75
C PHE A 143 -2.40 6.45 -11.90
N SER A 144 -3.54 5.79 -12.09
CA SER A 144 -3.95 4.58 -11.37
C SER A 144 -3.92 3.36 -12.29
N GLN A 145 -4.03 2.16 -11.71
CA GLN A 145 -4.05 0.86 -12.41
C GLN A 145 -2.70 0.46 -13.04
N LEU A 146 -1.62 1.05 -12.55
CA LEU A 146 -0.25 0.76 -12.93
C LEU A 146 0.28 -0.39 -12.06
N GLY A 147 0.42 -1.59 -12.65
CA GLY A 147 1.02 -2.75 -11.97
C GLY A 147 0.16 -4.01 -11.91
N SER A 148 -0.94 -4.08 -12.68
CA SER A 148 -1.63 -5.36 -12.92
C SER A 148 -0.87 -6.25 -13.90
N THR A 149 -0.26 -5.64 -14.91
CA THR A 149 0.60 -6.23 -15.95
C THR A 149 2.02 -5.69 -15.82
N ILE A 150 2.95 -6.25 -16.59
CA ILE A 150 4.31 -5.71 -16.68
C ILE A 150 4.20 -4.37 -17.44
N PRO A 151 4.76 -3.27 -16.90
CA PRO A 151 4.66 -1.98 -17.56
C PRO A 151 5.34 -2.02 -18.93
N THR A 152 4.66 -1.47 -19.93
CA THR A 152 5.14 -1.42 -21.31
C THR A 152 5.64 -0.03 -21.67
N PHE A 153 6.39 0.07 -22.77
CA PHE A 153 6.90 1.34 -23.25
C PHE A 153 5.76 2.28 -23.66
N ASP A 154 4.71 1.75 -24.29
CA ASP A 154 3.56 2.53 -24.76
C ASP A 154 2.83 3.24 -23.60
N GLU A 155 2.61 2.53 -22.49
CA GLU A 155 2.04 3.11 -21.26
C GLU A 155 2.93 4.22 -20.70
N THR A 156 4.25 4.03 -20.72
CA THR A 156 5.20 5.03 -20.20
C THR A 156 5.27 6.27 -21.10
N SER A 157 5.21 6.09 -22.42
CA SER A 157 5.19 7.18 -23.40
C SER A 157 3.93 8.05 -23.25
N ALA A 158 2.76 7.42 -23.01
CA ALA A 158 1.52 8.12 -22.74
C ALA A 158 1.60 8.97 -21.46
N ILE A 159 2.20 8.46 -20.38
CA ILE A 159 2.39 9.21 -19.14
C ILE A 159 3.37 10.38 -19.33
N THR A 160 4.42 10.18 -20.13
CA THR A 160 5.46 11.20 -20.34
C THR A 160 4.99 12.34 -21.24
N SER A 161 4.04 12.08 -22.13
CA SER A 161 3.48 13.08 -23.05
C SER A 161 2.39 13.96 -22.44
N THR A 162 1.96 13.66 -21.21
CA THR A 162 0.96 14.42 -20.45
C THR A 162 1.61 15.53 -19.63
#